data_AF-A0A0S4PUZ7-F1
#
_entry.id   AF-A0A0S4PUZ7-F1
#
_cell.length_a   1.000
_cell.length_b   1.000
_cell.length_c   1.000
_cell.angle_alpha   90.00
_cell.angle_beta   90.00
_cell.angle_gamma   90.00
#
_symmetry.space_group_name_H-M   'P 1'
#
loop_
_entity.id
_entity.type
_entity.pdbx_description
1 polymer ?
#
loop_
_entity_poly.entity_id
_entity_poly.type
_entity_poly.pdbx_seq_one_letter_code
_entity_poly.pdbx_strand_id
1 'polypeptide(L)'
;MNIYDNALHILQDCFNNTHSIIEAKTQSEGALLELLQKHKDAENDIRLAILHFYDQCGLGAFVHYDKKELHIITRIKNQQHNIYVQRICDFLTKHKAKLYEREPSKEDFEEFFQYVDSILDVQCESTKRDLIKIALRNVFGIQPRDALFFKDGSIKLKKFDYEIVQINKEVRDIDDKAHMFILSNEHKTSIDKALESINIQSLIMQNTLQILQNDIHLAQIDVLGFNKKFHFFAIQKMRIFLESLPLGHIDSIQKTIYCLSLVQKYAWVMFEVVAKELLDLCAKDDPNALNFVGFYNGSSIELNKKIYTKPLIVDKNGDPWTLPLIKETLHNKASVEFDIQNLQIQISNTQERILNITSSLAQEELKHKVNIVKVESCNDTLETKNRELRILVDKQVAKSKIDALSEEINTNILKKSKALGEVENTQKHINALNEEHIALLSLQERLQGQVSYALKKNKDKFLRYDLLLRALANAIENAKNLV
;
A
#
# COMPACT_ATOMS: atom_id res chain seq x y z
N MET A 1 25.36 34.81 53.03
CA MET A 1 25.16 34.27 51.67
C MET A 1 25.09 35.46 50.73
N ASN A 2 25.87 35.47 49.65
CA ASN A 2 25.93 36.59 48.70
C ASN A 2 24.57 36.69 47.95
N ILE A 3 24.09 37.91 47.67
CA ILE A 3 22.77 38.11 47.02
C ILE A 3 22.76 37.50 45.61
N TYR A 4 23.90 37.56 44.92
CA TYR A 4 24.12 36.88 43.65
C TYR A 4 23.90 35.36 43.74
N ASP A 5 24.46 34.68 44.76
CA ASP A 5 24.32 33.23 44.92
C ASP A 5 22.86 32.85 45.26
N ASN A 6 22.18 33.68 46.05
CA ASN A 6 20.77 33.49 46.36
C ASN A 6 19.89 33.63 45.11
N ALA A 7 20.17 34.61 44.25
CA ALA A 7 19.43 34.80 43.00
C ALA A 7 19.66 33.63 42.02
N LEU A 8 20.89 33.09 41.94
CA LEU A 8 21.17 31.88 41.17
C LEU A 8 20.43 30.65 41.73
N HIS A 9 20.40 30.49 43.05
CA HIS A 9 19.69 29.38 43.69
C HIS A 9 18.19 29.43 43.39
N ILE A 10 17.57 30.62 43.45
CA ILE A 10 16.16 30.81 43.07
C ILE A 10 15.92 30.37 41.62
N LEU A 11 16.76 30.83 40.69
CA LEU A 11 16.64 30.45 39.27
C LEU A 11 16.80 28.95 39.06
N GLN A 12 17.81 28.33 39.69
CA GLN A 12 18.04 26.88 39.60
C GLN A 12 16.87 26.08 40.17
N ASP A 13 16.36 26.45 41.35
CA ASP A 13 15.24 25.77 41.99
C ASP A 13 13.96 25.87 41.17
N CYS A 14 13.62 27.07 40.68
CA CYS A 14 12.43 27.26 39.86
C CYS A 14 12.51 26.39 38.60
N PHE A 15 13.62 26.43 37.87
CA PHE A 15 13.77 25.64 36.65
C PHE A 15 13.88 24.14 36.90
N ASN A 16 14.44 23.67 38.01
CA ASN A 16 14.51 22.24 38.31
C ASN A 16 13.17 21.65 38.78
N ASN A 17 12.34 22.44 39.48
CA ASN A 17 11.13 21.94 40.14
C ASN A 17 9.85 22.13 39.31
N THR A 18 9.85 22.96 38.26
CA THR A 18 8.69 23.15 37.39
C THR A 18 8.77 22.32 36.10
N HIS A 19 7.60 21.94 35.57
CA HIS A 19 7.51 21.18 34.32
C HIS A 19 7.62 22.08 33.08
N SER A 20 7.03 23.28 33.11
CA SER A 20 7.06 24.26 32.00
C SER A 20 8.10 25.35 32.22
N ILE A 21 8.77 25.78 31.15
CA ILE A 21 9.72 26.92 31.19
C ILE A 21 8.98 28.23 31.45
N ILE A 22 7.73 28.35 31.00
CA ILE A 22 6.88 29.52 31.26
C ILE A 22 6.63 29.64 32.76
N GLU A 23 6.24 28.55 33.41
CA GLU A 23 6.01 28.52 34.86
C GLU A 23 7.29 28.81 35.65
N ALA A 24 8.41 28.18 35.27
CA ALA A 24 9.72 28.42 35.87
C ALA A 24 10.08 29.91 35.88
N LYS A 25 9.88 30.54 34.72
CA LYS A 25 10.18 31.94 34.47
C LYS A 25 9.29 32.84 35.35
N THR A 26 7.97 32.68 35.29
CA THR A 26 7.04 33.49 36.09
C THR A 26 7.28 33.34 37.60
N GLN A 27 7.56 32.13 38.07
CA GLN A 27 7.89 31.89 39.48
C GLN A 27 9.21 32.57 39.88
N SER A 28 10.24 32.44 39.03
CA SER A 28 11.54 33.06 39.29
C SER A 28 11.46 34.59 39.26
N GLU A 29 10.70 35.20 38.33
CA GLU A 29 10.46 36.64 38.26
C GLU A 29 9.83 37.17 39.56
N GLY A 30 8.81 36.48 40.08
CA GLY A 30 8.17 36.82 41.35
C GLY A 30 9.11 36.71 42.55
N ALA A 31 9.84 35.59 42.66
CA ALA A 31 10.78 35.36 43.76
C ALA A 31 11.98 36.32 43.74
N LEU A 32 12.49 36.65 42.55
CA LEU A 32 13.59 37.60 42.37
C LEU A 32 13.12 39.04 42.64
N LEU A 33 11.88 39.38 42.33
CA LEU A 33 11.29 40.67 42.68
C LEU A 33 11.17 40.83 44.20
N GLU A 34 10.72 39.80 44.92
CA GLU A 34 10.69 39.82 46.39
C GLU A 34 12.10 39.99 46.99
N LEU A 35 13.10 39.33 46.42
CA LEU A 35 14.49 39.48 46.83
C LEU A 35 15.00 40.91 46.63
N LEU A 36 14.68 41.52 45.48
CA LEU A 36 15.02 42.91 45.16
C LEU A 36 14.31 43.89 46.11
N GLN A 37 13.05 43.65 46.45
CA GLN A 37 12.30 44.50 47.39
C GLN A 37 12.89 44.49 48.80
N LYS A 38 13.43 43.34 49.24
CA LYS A 38 14.14 43.17 50.52
C LYS A 38 15.54 43.80 50.49
N HIS A 39 16.16 43.91 49.32
CA HIS A 39 17.53 44.40 49.14
C HIS A 39 17.66 45.35 47.94
N LYS A 40 17.21 46.61 48.12
CA LYS A 40 17.09 47.60 47.03
C LYS A 40 18.40 47.93 46.32
N ASP A 41 19.54 47.85 47.01
CA ASP A 41 20.85 48.18 46.43
C ASP A 41 21.48 47.01 45.64
N ALA A 42 20.81 45.85 45.57
CA ALA A 42 21.35 44.62 44.98
C ALA A 42 20.86 44.34 43.55
N GLU A 43 20.28 45.33 42.88
CA GLU A 43 19.73 45.22 41.52
C GLU A 43 20.75 44.66 40.50
N ASN A 44 22.00 45.12 40.60
CA ASN A 44 23.08 44.69 39.70
C ASN A 44 23.52 43.25 39.95
N ASP A 45 23.56 42.81 41.22
CA ASP A 45 23.92 41.44 41.57
C ASP A 45 22.85 40.45 41.09
N ILE A 46 21.57 40.80 41.26
CA ILE A 46 20.43 40.01 40.76
C ILE A 46 20.43 39.99 39.23
N ARG A 47 20.65 41.13 38.57
CA ARG A 47 20.75 41.22 37.10
C ARG A 47 21.88 40.33 36.58
N LEU A 48 23.05 40.36 37.22
CA LEU A 48 24.19 39.54 36.82
C LEU A 48 23.91 38.05 36.98
N ALA A 49 23.26 37.64 38.06
CA ALA A 49 22.84 36.25 38.28
C ALA A 49 21.88 35.76 37.20
N ILE A 50 20.87 36.58 36.84
CA ILE A 50 19.93 36.27 35.76
C ILE A 50 20.68 36.09 34.43
N LEU A 51 21.50 37.07 34.05
CA LEU A 51 22.26 37.02 32.79
C LEU A 51 23.16 35.78 32.73
N HIS A 52 23.84 35.45 33.83
CA HIS A 52 24.72 34.30 33.90
C HIS A 52 23.96 32.97 33.79
N PHE A 53 22.86 32.80 34.53
CA PHE A 53 22.03 31.60 34.47
C PHE A 53 21.51 31.32 33.06
N TYR A 54 20.90 32.32 32.42
CA TYR A 54 20.35 32.14 31.08
C TYR A 54 21.44 31.89 30.03
N ASP A 55 22.62 32.51 30.16
CA ASP A 55 23.75 32.24 29.25
C ASP A 55 24.25 30.79 29.37
N GLN A 56 24.34 30.26 30.60
CA GLN A 56 24.62 28.83 30.84
C GLN A 56 23.57 27.91 30.22
N CYS A 57 22.31 28.34 30.20
CA CYS A 57 21.20 27.64 29.55
C CYS A 57 21.13 27.86 28.02
N GLY A 58 22.12 28.51 27.40
CA GLY A 58 22.19 28.75 25.95
C GLY A 58 21.30 29.90 25.44
N LEU A 59 20.83 30.75 26.36
CA LEU A 59 19.91 31.86 26.10
C LEU A 59 20.59 33.21 26.40
N GLY A 60 20.31 34.23 25.62
CA GLY A 60 20.54 35.61 26.03
C GLY A 60 19.32 36.13 26.79
N ALA A 61 19.53 36.81 27.92
CA ALA A 61 18.46 37.43 28.68
C ALA A 61 18.57 38.96 28.65
N PHE A 62 17.42 39.63 28.73
CA PHE A 62 17.28 41.05 28.96
C PHE A 62 16.35 41.25 30.15
N VAL A 63 16.81 41.96 31.17
CA VAL A 63 16.06 42.16 32.42
C VAL A 63 15.51 43.58 32.43
N HIS A 64 14.18 43.69 32.48
CA HIS A 64 13.48 44.95 32.62
C HIS A 64 12.88 45.04 34.03
N TYR A 65 13.26 46.07 34.76
CA TYR A 65 12.67 46.40 36.05
C TYR A 65 11.67 47.54 35.85
N ASP A 66 10.40 47.28 36.19
CA ASP A 66 9.39 48.33 36.40
C ASP A 66 9.13 48.47 37.91
N LYS A 67 8.55 49.59 38.34
CA LYS A 67 8.31 49.94 39.76
C LYS A 67 7.54 48.88 40.55
N LYS A 68 6.85 47.95 39.88
CA LYS A 68 6.07 46.87 40.49
C LYS A 68 6.36 45.48 39.93
N GLU A 69 7.21 45.34 38.91
CA GLU A 69 7.36 44.09 38.16
C GLU A 69 8.81 43.88 37.68
N LEU A 70 9.25 42.62 37.64
CA LEU A 70 10.51 42.19 37.05
C LEU A 70 10.18 41.30 35.86
N HIS A 71 10.61 41.70 34.66
CA HIS A 71 10.39 40.96 33.43
C HIS A 71 11.71 40.49 32.83
N ILE A 72 11.79 39.20 32.50
CA ILE A 72 12.95 38.59 31.84
C ILE A 72 12.57 38.26 30.40
N ILE A 73 13.23 38.88 29.43
CA ILE A 73 13.02 38.59 28.00
C ILE A 73 14.19 37.77 27.50
N THR A 74 13.93 36.57 26.99
CA THR A 74 14.96 35.64 26.53
C THR A 74 15.00 35.54 25.01
N ARG A 75 16.20 35.33 24.47
CA ARG A 75 16.45 34.99 23.07
C ARG A 75 17.40 33.79 22.98
N ILE A 76 17.19 32.92 22.01
CA ILE A 76 18.08 31.76 21.82
C ILE A 76 19.43 32.25 21.26
N LYS A 77 20.52 32.00 22.00
CA LYS A 77 21.89 32.36 21.58
C LYS A 77 22.60 31.16 20.98
N ASN A 78 22.42 29.97 21.57
CA ASN A 78 22.95 28.71 21.05
C ASN A 78 21.81 27.84 20.54
N GLN A 79 21.69 27.70 19.21
CA GLN A 79 20.60 26.92 18.60
C GLN A 79 20.70 25.42 18.91
N GLN A 80 21.91 24.89 19.10
CA GLN A 80 22.14 23.47 19.32
C GLN A 80 22.04 23.06 20.79
N HIS A 81 22.57 23.89 21.69
CA HIS A 81 22.66 23.61 23.12
C HIS A 81 21.95 24.71 23.89
N ASN A 82 20.65 24.53 24.09
CA ASN A 82 19.83 25.39 24.94
C ASN A 82 18.82 24.57 25.73
N ILE A 83 18.29 25.18 26.79
CA ILE A 83 17.34 24.54 27.71
C ILE A 83 16.08 24.01 27.02
N TYR A 84 15.60 24.67 25.96
CA TYR A 84 14.44 24.19 25.20
C TYR A 84 14.75 22.85 24.50
N VAL A 85 15.87 22.77 23.77
CA VAL A 85 16.32 21.51 23.14
C VAL A 85 16.53 20.43 24.20
N GLN A 86 17.14 20.77 25.33
CA GLN A 86 17.39 19.82 26.42
C GLN A 86 16.09 19.21 26.96
N ARG A 87 15.06 20.03 27.24
CA ARG A 87 13.75 19.53 27.73
C ARG A 87 13.03 18.63 26.74
N ILE A 88 13.18 18.92 25.44
CA ILE A 88 12.64 18.06 24.38
C ILE A 88 13.43 16.75 24.32
N CYS A 89 14.77 16.81 24.42
CA CYS A 89 15.63 15.63 24.46
C CYS A 89 15.31 14.73 25.67
N ASP A 90 15.09 15.29 26.85
CA ASP A 90 14.77 14.54 28.07
C ASP A 90 13.43 13.80 27.93
N PHE A 91 12.41 14.47 27.40
CA PHE A 91 11.13 13.86 27.09
C PHE A 91 11.27 12.72 26.08
N LEU A 92 11.95 12.97 24.96
CA LEU A 92 12.16 11.98 23.91
C LEU A 92 12.98 10.78 24.40
N THR A 93 13.99 11.01 25.25
CA THR A 93 14.83 9.94 25.82
C THR A 93 14.02 9.05 26.76
N LYS A 94 13.16 9.65 27.59
CA LYS A 94 12.23 8.91 28.47
C LYS A 94 11.22 8.07 27.67
N HIS A 95 10.83 8.52 26.49
CA HIS A 95 9.83 7.87 25.63
C HIS A 95 10.44 7.15 24.41
N LYS A 96 11.76 6.97 24.37
CA LYS A 96 12.52 6.51 23.19
C LYS A 96 12.04 5.17 22.63
N ALA A 97 11.61 4.24 23.50
CA ALA A 97 11.11 2.92 23.08
C ALA A 97 9.73 3.00 22.39
N LYS A 98 8.85 3.92 22.81
CA LYS A 98 7.50 4.02 22.26
C LYS A 98 7.47 4.54 20.82
N LEU A 99 8.44 5.36 20.42
CA LEU A 99 8.45 6.05 19.13
C LEU A 99 9.02 5.22 17.95
N TYR A 100 9.62 4.04 18.17
CA TYR A 100 10.40 3.35 17.12
C TYR A 100 10.30 1.81 17.04
N GLU A 101 9.42 1.14 17.81
CA GLU A 101 9.14 -0.29 17.57
C GLU A 101 8.38 -0.52 16.24
N ARG A 102 7.74 0.52 15.70
CA ARG A 102 7.02 0.58 14.42
C ARG A 102 7.11 1.99 13.83
N GLU A 103 6.72 2.18 12.56
CA GLU A 103 6.60 3.54 11.99
C GLU A 103 5.59 4.34 12.83
N PRO A 104 6.00 5.45 13.49
CA PRO A 104 5.15 6.16 14.44
C PRO A 104 3.94 6.78 13.73
N SER A 105 2.75 6.56 14.29
CA SER A 105 1.50 7.11 13.78
C SER A 105 1.40 8.61 14.10
N LYS A 106 0.38 9.28 13.56
CA LYS A 106 0.10 10.68 13.91
C LYS A 106 -0.18 10.84 15.41
N GLU A 107 -0.88 9.89 16.01
CA GLU A 107 -1.24 9.89 17.43
C GLU A 107 0.00 9.78 18.32
N ASP A 108 1.01 9.01 17.89
CA ASP A 108 2.29 8.88 18.60
C ASP A 108 3.04 10.22 18.69
N PHE A 109 2.79 11.16 17.76
CA PHE A 109 3.34 12.51 17.77
C PHE A 109 2.42 13.55 18.42
N GLU A 110 1.13 13.27 18.63
CA GLU A 110 0.22 14.22 19.26
C GLU A 110 0.62 14.50 20.71
N GLU A 111 0.94 13.47 21.50
CA GLU A 111 1.46 13.61 22.86
C GLU A 111 2.77 14.42 22.87
N PHE A 112 3.65 14.18 21.89
CA PHE A 112 4.91 14.89 21.75
C PHE A 112 4.69 16.38 21.42
N PHE A 113 3.85 16.70 20.44
CA PHE A 113 3.58 18.09 20.08
C PHE A 113 2.85 18.82 21.20
N GLN A 114 1.89 18.18 21.88
CA GLN A 114 1.23 18.73 23.07
C GLN A 114 2.22 19.04 24.19
N TYR A 115 3.16 18.13 24.46
CA TYR A 115 4.24 18.38 25.42
C TYR A 115 5.04 19.62 25.02
N VAL A 116 5.52 19.68 23.79
CA VAL A 116 6.30 20.83 23.29
C VAL A 116 5.51 22.13 23.40
N ASP A 117 4.22 22.12 23.06
CA ASP A 117 3.33 23.29 23.21
C ASP A 117 3.13 23.73 24.66
N SER A 118 3.09 22.79 25.61
CA SER A 118 2.91 23.09 27.02
C SER A 118 4.17 23.61 27.72
N ILE A 119 5.37 23.28 27.21
CA ILE A 119 6.64 23.56 27.90
C ILE A 119 7.43 24.74 27.33
N LEU A 120 7.25 25.08 26.04
CA LEU A 120 8.10 26.05 25.36
C LEU A 120 7.51 27.47 25.40
N ASP A 121 8.28 28.42 25.92
CA ASP A 121 8.02 29.86 25.75
C ASP A 121 8.55 30.35 24.39
N VAL A 122 8.03 29.81 23.28
CA VAL A 122 8.47 30.15 21.91
C VAL A 122 7.26 30.49 21.04
N GLN A 123 7.09 31.79 20.73
CA GLN A 123 5.96 32.27 19.93
C GLN A 123 6.08 31.98 18.43
N CYS A 124 7.28 31.67 17.94
CA CYS A 124 7.53 31.47 16.51
C CYS A 124 7.55 29.98 16.13
N GLU A 125 6.58 29.55 15.31
CA GLU A 125 6.45 28.17 14.82
C GLU A 125 7.69 27.64 14.09
N SER A 126 8.40 28.48 13.33
CA SER A 126 9.62 28.04 12.64
C SER A 126 10.74 27.71 13.62
N THR A 127 10.94 28.55 14.64
CA THR A 127 11.91 28.32 15.72
C THR A 127 11.58 27.06 16.50
N LYS A 128 10.31 26.85 16.85
CA LYS A 128 9.82 25.63 17.50
C LYS A 128 10.15 24.39 16.68
N ARG A 129 9.87 24.39 15.37
CA ARG A 129 10.21 23.28 14.46
C ARG A 129 11.70 22.99 14.43
N ASP A 130 12.55 24.00 14.43
CA ASP A 130 13.99 23.80 14.39
C ASP A 130 14.54 23.22 15.71
N LEU A 131 14.00 23.64 16.86
CA LEU A 131 14.32 23.03 18.16
C LEU A 131 13.92 21.55 18.21
N ILE A 132 12.73 21.23 17.71
CA ILE A 132 12.25 19.84 17.58
C ILE A 132 13.19 19.03 16.69
N LYS A 133 13.59 19.54 15.51
CA LYS A 133 14.53 18.85 14.61
C LYS A 133 15.85 18.52 15.29
N ILE A 134 16.40 19.49 16.03
CA ILE A 134 17.68 19.33 16.72
C ILE A 134 17.56 18.26 17.81
N ALA A 135 16.50 18.31 18.62
CA ALA A 135 16.27 17.32 19.67
C ALA A 135 16.07 15.91 19.12
N LEU A 136 15.28 15.75 18.05
CA LEU A 136 15.10 14.47 17.36
C LEU A 136 16.43 13.94 16.82
N ARG A 137 17.24 14.79 16.19
CA ARG A 137 18.57 14.39 15.70
C ARG A 137 19.47 13.90 16.82
N ASN A 138 19.50 14.61 17.95
CA ASN A 138 20.32 14.26 19.11
C ASN A 138 19.90 12.93 19.74
N VAL A 139 18.60 12.69 19.93
CA VAL A 139 18.11 11.49 20.65
C VAL A 139 18.11 10.23 19.76
N PHE A 140 17.77 10.38 18.49
CA PHE A 140 17.64 9.26 17.54
C PHE A 140 18.89 9.02 16.68
N GLY A 141 19.94 9.84 16.81
CA GLY A 141 21.17 9.67 16.02
C GLY A 141 20.97 9.86 14.52
N ILE A 142 19.96 10.67 14.14
CA ILE A 142 19.63 10.95 12.73
C ILE A 142 20.76 11.76 12.12
N GLN A 143 21.24 11.34 10.94
CA GLN A 143 22.38 11.99 10.31
C GLN A 143 21.98 13.40 9.85
N PRO A 144 22.89 14.38 9.86
CA PRO A 144 22.59 15.75 9.41
C PRO A 144 22.06 15.85 7.98
N ARG A 145 22.45 14.89 7.12
CA ARG A 145 22.04 14.75 5.72
C ARG A 145 20.64 14.15 5.53
N ASP A 146 20.11 13.46 6.53
CA ASP A 146 18.77 12.90 6.47
C ASP A 146 17.73 14.02 6.64
N ALA A 147 16.67 13.94 5.86
CA ALA A 147 15.63 14.95 5.86
C ALA A 147 14.52 14.59 6.87
N LEU A 148 14.14 15.58 7.68
CA LEU A 148 13.00 15.52 8.59
C LEU A 148 11.89 16.45 8.07
N PHE A 149 10.80 15.86 7.60
CA PHE A 149 9.65 16.59 7.07
C PHE A 149 8.55 16.69 8.12
N PHE A 150 8.01 17.89 8.31
CA PHE A 150 6.89 18.17 9.20
C PHE A 150 5.67 18.42 8.32
N LYS A 151 4.67 17.55 8.36
CA LYS A 151 3.42 17.69 7.59
C LYS A 151 2.23 17.23 8.41
N ASP A 152 1.23 18.09 8.55
CA ASP A 152 -0.08 17.78 9.18
C ASP A 152 0.02 17.14 10.58
N GLY A 153 0.99 17.58 11.40
CA GLY A 153 1.25 17.04 12.74
C GLY A 153 2.01 15.71 12.77
N SER A 154 2.55 15.27 11.64
CA SER A 154 3.43 14.09 11.52
C SER A 154 4.86 14.48 11.19
N ILE A 155 5.82 13.65 11.61
CA ILE A 155 7.24 13.78 11.29
C ILE A 155 7.67 12.59 10.44
N LYS A 156 8.13 12.85 9.22
CA LYS A 156 8.65 11.81 8.32
C LYS A 156 10.17 11.93 8.19
N LEU A 157 10.87 10.82 8.44
CA LEU A 157 12.30 10.70 8.21
C LEU A 157 12.55 10.13 6.81
N LYS A 158 13.29 10.86 5.98
CA LYS A 158 13.81 10.36 4.70
C LYS A 158 15.32 10.25 4.79
N LYS A 159 15.82 9.01 4.79
CA LYS A 159 17.26 8.74 4.80
C LYS A 159 17.89 9.19 3.48
N PHE A 160 19.08 9.75 3.58
CA PHE A 160 19.87 10.11 2.41
C PHE A 160 20.48 8.86 1.79
N ASP A 161 20.16 8.61 0.53
CA ASP A 161 20.67 7.49 -0.24
C ASP A 161 21.69 8.00 -1.26
N TYR A 162 22.97 7.72 -1.01
CA TYR A 162 24.07 8.18 -1.86
C TYR A 162 24.00 7.57 -3.26
N GLU A 163 23.61 6.29 -3.36
CA GLU A 163 23.52 5.58 -4.64
C GLU A 163 22.39 6.15 -5.49
N ILE A 164 21.21 6.38 -4.91
CA ILE A 164 20.09 7.02 -5.62
C ILE A 164 20.46 8.44 -6.06
N VAL A 165 21.16 9.22 -5.23
CA VAL A 165 21.58 10.58 -5.58
C VAL A 165 22.61 10.55 -6.72
N GLN A 166 23.56 9.61 -6.68
CA GLN A 166 24.53 9.41 -7.76
C GLN A 166 23.84 9.01 -9.06
N ILE A 167 22.96 8.00 -9.03
CA ILE A 167 22.17 7.57 -10.19
C ILE A 167 21.38 8.76 -10.77
N ASN A 168 20.71 9.53 -9.93
CA ASN A 168 19.93 10.69 -10.37
C ASN A 168 20.77 11.74 -11.07
N LYS A 169 21.99 11.96 -10.58
CA LYS A 169 22.94 12.88 -11.20
C LYS A 169 23.40 12.34 -12.56
N GLU A 170 23.78 11.07 -12.62
CA GLU A 170 24.22 10.42 -13.86
C GLU A 170 23.13 10.44 -14.94
N VAL A 171 21.87 10.14 -14.60
CA VAL A 171 20.76 10.16 -15.56
C VAL A 171 20.56 11.56 -16.14
N ARG A 172 20.64 12.62 -15.32
CA ARG A 172 20.53 14.01 -15.80
C ARG A 172 21.72 14.42 -16.66
N ASP A 173 22.93 14.07 -16.24
CA ASP A 173 24.17 14.45 -16.92
C ASP A 173 24.31 13.77 -18.29
N ILE A 174 23.69 12.60 -18.48
CA ILE A 174 23.70 11.87 -19.76
C ILE A 174 22.87 12.58 -20.83
N ASP A 175 21.72 13.17 -20.50
CA ASP A 175 20.90 13.87 -21.50
C ASP A 175 21.68 15.04 -22.15
N ASP A 176 22.52 15.73 -21.36
CA ASP A 176 23.35 16.86 -21.84
C ASP A 176 24.62 16.40 -22.59
N LYS A 177 25.09 15.18 -22.35
CA LYS A 177 26.40 14.67 -22.84
C LYS A 177 26.30 13.33 -23.57
N ALA A 178 25.11 12.97 -24.07
CA ALA A 178 24.85 11.65 -24.66
C ALA A 178 25.82 11.27 -25.80
N HIS A 179 26.32 12.26 -26.54
CA HIS A 179 27.29 12.08 -27.63
C HIS A 179 28.73 11.76 -27.16
N MET A 180 29.05 11.98 -25.88
CA MET A 180 30.40 11.77 -25.34
C MET A 180 30.59 10.39 -24.70
N PHE A 181 29.50 9.66 -24.45
CA PHE A 181 29.54 8.41 -23.70
C PHE A 181 29.15 7.23 -24.57
N ILE A 182 30.09 6.32 -24.80
CA ILE A 182 29.89 5.11 -25.60
C ILE A 182 29.87 3.90 -24.67
N LEU A 183 28.84 3.07 -24.78
CA LEU A 183 28.75 1.80 -24.08
C LEU A 183 29.77 0.82 -24.68
N SER A 184 30.68 0.29 -23.86
CA SER A 184 31.64 -0.72 -24.32
C SER A 184 30.94 -2.05 -24.63
N ASN A 185 31.39 -2.74 -25.69
CA ASN A 185 30.82 -4.03 -26.07
C ASN A 185 31.01 -5.11 -24.99
N GLU A 186 32.12 -5.04 -24.23
CA GLU A 186 32.39 -5.95 -23.12
C GLU A 186 31.41 -5.76 -21.96
N HIS A 187 31.17 -4.52 -21.53
CA HIS A 187 30.20 -4.21 -20.48
C HIS A 187 28.79 -4.57 -20.92
N LYS A 188 28.44 -4.27 -22.17
CA LYS A 188 27.15 -4.66 -22.76
C LYS A 188 26.94 -6.17 -22.69
N THR A 189 27.92 -6.96 -23.14
CA THR A 189 27.84 -8.43 -23.13
C THR A 189 27.70 -8.98 -21.71
N SER A 190 28.41 -8.39 -20.75
CA SER A 190 28.33 -8.79 -19.34
C SER A 190 26.95 -8.50 -18.75
N ILE A 191 26.37 -7.33 -19.03
CA ILE A 191 25.03 -6.97 -18.59
C ILE A 191 23.98 -7.86 -19.28
N ASP A 192 24.08 -8.05 -20.60
CA ASP A 192 23.15 -8.89 -21.36
C ASP A 192 23.12 -10.33 -20.82
N LYS A 193 24.28 -10.90 -20.47
CA LYS A 193 24.36 -12.23 -19.81
C LYS A 193 23.67 -12.27 -18.46
N ALA A 194 23.85 -11.24 -17.63
CA ALA A 194 23.17 -11.17 -16.33
C ALA A 194 21.65 -11.05 -16.46
N LEU A 195 21.18 -10.49 -17.59
CA LEU A 195 19.77 -10.28 -17.89
C LEU A 195 19.11 -11.43 -18.66
N GLU A 196 19.86 -12.44 -19.11
CA GLU A 196 19.37 -13.50 -20.00
C GLU A 196 18.21 -14.32 -19.40
N SER A 197 18.21 -14.52 -18.08
CA SER A 197 17.15 -15.24 -17.36
C SER A 197 15.97 -14.36 -16.95
N ILE A 198 16.02 -13.06 -17.21
CA ILE A 198 15.03 -12.08 -16.72
C ILE A 198 14.07 -11.72 -17.86
N ASN A 199 12.76 -11.78 -17.58
CA ASN A 199 11.75 -11.25 -18.49
C ASN A 199 11.74 -9.71 -18.43
N ILE A 200 12.55 -9.08 -19.29
CA ILE A 200 12.71 -7.63 -19.35
C ILE A 200 11.39 -6.91 -19.63
N GLN A 201 10.54 -7.46 -20.49
CA GLN A 201 9.26 -6.84 -20.79
C GLN A 201 8.37 -6.76 -19.54
N SER A 202 8.27 -7.86 -18.78
CA SER A 202 7.52 -7.86 -17.51
C SER A 202 8.12 -6.90 -16.49
N LEU A 203 9.45 -6.82 -16.38
CA LEU A 203 10.12 -5.88 -15.49
C LEU A 203 9.83 -4.41 -15.87
N ILE A 204 9.87 -4.08 -17.16
CA ILE A 204 9.55 -2.74 -17.66
C ILE A 204 8.09 -2.38 -17.36
N MET A 205 7.16 -3.31 -17.53
CA MET A 205 5.75 -3.11 -17.17
C MET A 205 5.58 -2.84 -15.68
N GLN A 206 6.21 -3.64 -14.83
CA GLN A 206 6.17 -3.47 -13.37
C GLN A 206 6.76 -2.13 -12.93
N ASN A 207 7.93 -1.76 -13.47
CA ASN A 207 8.56 -0.48 -13.17
C ASN A 207 7.69 0.69 -13.62
N THR A 208 7.06 0.58 -14.79
CA THR A 208 6.13 1.61 -15.28
C THR A 208 4.95 1.79 -14.32
N LEU A 209 4.32 0.70 -13.88
CA LEU A 209 3.24 0.76 -12.90
C LEU A 209 3.69 1.38 -11.58
N GLN A 210 4.86 1.02 -11.08
CA GLN A 210 5.41 1.60 -9.85
C GLN A 210 5.66 3.12 -9.98
N ILE A 211 6.13 3.58 -11.15
CA ILE A 211 6.32 5.00 -11.43
C ILE A 211 4.97 5.73 -11.39
N LEU A 212 3.94 5.17 -12.03
CA LEU A 212 2.59 5.78 -12.06
C LEU A 212 1.90 5.76 -10.69
N GLN A 213 2.29 4.83 -9.80
CA GLN A 213 1.74 4.74 -8.45
C GLN A 213 2.46 5.66 -7.46
N ASN A 214 3.78 5.77 -7.54
CA ASN A 214 4.58 6.37 -6.47
C ASN A 214 5.28 7.68 -6.87
N ASP A 215 5.60 7.86 -8.15
CA ASP A 215 6.50 8.92 -8.61
C ASP A 215 5.77 9.95 -9.50
N ILE A 216 4.78 9.53 -10.29
CA ILE A 216 3.97 10.38 -11.18
C ILE A 216 2.50 10.01 -11.07
N HIS A 217 1.67 10.91 -10.56
CA HIS A 217 0.22 10.72 -10.52
C HIS A 217 -0.45 11.31 -11.77
N LEU A 218 -0.97 10.45 -12.66
CA LEU A 218 -1.64 10.86 -13.90
C LEU A 218 -2.83 11.80 -13.67
N ALA A 219 -3.55 11.63 -12.55
CA ALA A 219 -4.68 12.48 -12.18
C ALA A 219 -4.28 13.89 -11.71
N GLN A 220 -2.97 14.21 -11.61
CA GLN A 220 -2.49 15.49 -11.04
C GLN A 220 -1.38 16.14 -11.87
N ILE A 221 -1.01 15.56 -13.00
CA ILE A 221 0.11 16.01 -13.83
C ILE A 221 -0.38 16.41 -15.22
N ASP A 222 0.22 17.46 -15.78
CA ASP A 222 0.00 17.86 -17.16
C ASP A 222 0.90 17.07 -18.12
N VAL A 223 0.59 17.13 -19.42
CA VAL A 223 1.33 16.36 -20.44
C VAL A 223 2.81 16.73 -20.49
N LEU A 224 3.13 18.02 -20.36
CA LEU A 224 4.52 18.48 -20.41
C LEU A 224 5.28 18.00 -19.17
N GLY A 225 4.72 18.19 -17.97
CA GLY A 225 5.31 17.71 -16.71
C GLY A 225 5.51 16.19 -16.70
N PHE A 226 4.58 15.43 -17.26
CA PHE A 226 4.71 13.99 -17.44
C PHE A 226 5.91 13.65 -18.33
N ASN A 227 5.98 14.22 -19.54
CA ASN A 227 7.05 13.95 -20.49
C ASN A 227 8.44 14.34 -19.96
N LYS A 228 8.54 15.40 -19.14
CA LYS A 228 9.82 15.79 -18.49
C LYS A 228 10.34 14.75 -17.49
N LYS A 229 9.44 14.06 -16.80
CA LYS A 229 9.78 13.23 -15.63
C LYS A 229 9.79 11.74 -15.92
N PHE A 230 8.92 11.28 -16.82
CA PHE A 230 8.65 9.85 -16.98
C PHE A 230 9.89 9.06 -17.42
N HIS A 231 10.61 9.52 -18.45
CA HIS A 231 11.84 8.87 -18.90
C HIS A 231 12.92 8.82 -17.81
N PHE A 232 13.09 9.92 -17.07
CA PHE A 232 14.02 9.98 -15.94
C PHE A 232 13.74 8.88 -14.91
N PHE A 233 12.48 8.74 -14.48
CA PHE A 233 12.11 7.69 -13.52
C PHE A 233 12.22 6.28 -14.11
N ALA A 234 11.87 6.09 -15.39
CA ALA A 234 12.02 4.80 -16.07
C ALA A 234 13.49 4.33 -16.07
N ILE A 235 14.42 5.23 -16.39
CA ILE A 235 15.86 4.93 -16.36
C ILE A 235 16.32 4.69 -14.92
N GLN A 236 15.89 5.53 -13.97
CA GLN A 236 16.25 5.39 -12.57
C GLN A 236 15.84 4.01 -12.00
N LYS A 237 14.58 3.57 -12.20
CA LYS A 237 14.11 2.27 -11.70
C LYS A 237 14.87 1.11 -12.34
N MET A 238 15.11 1.16 -13.65
CA MET A 238 15.93 0.16 -14.33
C MET A 238 17.37 0.14 -13.81
N ARG A 239 17.92 1.32 -13.48
CA ARG A 239 19.28 1.43 -12.97
C ARG A 239 19.44 0.87 -11.56
N ILE A 240 18.47 1.14 -10.68
CA ILE A 240 18.38 0.56 -9.34
C ILE A 240 18.27 -0.97 -9.44
N PHE A 241 17.42 -1.48 -10.32
CA PHE A 241 17.33 -2.92 -10.56
C PHE A 241 18.67 -3.50 -11.00
N LEU A 242 19.37 -2.81 -11.90
CA LEU A 242 20.67 -3.27 -12.40
C LEU A 242 21.75 -3.35 -11.30
N GLU A 243 21.67 -2.50 -10.27
CA GLU A 243 22.57 -2.60 -9.10
C GLU A 243 22.30 -3.81 -8.21
N SER A 244 21.09 -4.37 -8.25
CA SER A 244 20.77 -5.58 -7.50
C SER A 244 21.33 -6.85 -8.13
N LEU A 245 21.80 -6.78 -9.38
CA LEU A 245 22.33 -7.93 -10.10
C LEU A 245 23.81 -8.16 -9.73
N PRO A 246 24.26 -9.43 -9.69
CA PRO A 246 25.65 -9.77 -9.43
C PRO A 246 26.52 -9.50 -10.67
N LEU A 247 26.62 -8.23 -11.04
CA LEU A 247 27.49 -7.78 -12.12
C LEU A 247 28.94 -7.73 -11.60
N GLY A 248 29.89 -8.11 -12.45
CA GLY A 248 31.30 -7.81 -12.21
C GLY A 248 31.54 -6.29 -12.13
N HIS A 249 32.81 -5.88 -12.01
CA HIS A 249 33.14 -4.46 -11.98
C HIS A 249 32.79 -3.82 -13.34
N ILE A 250 31.69 -3.06 -13.36
CA ILE A 250 31.24 -2.26 -14.51
C ILE A 250 31.03 -0.84 -14.00
N ASP A 251 31.62 0.12 -14.71
CA ASP A 251 31.49 1.55 -14.37
C ASP A 251 30.02 1.97 -14.28
N SER A 252 29.68 2.78 -13.27
CA SER A 252 28.29 3.21 -13.04
C SER A 252 27.68 3.92 -14.26
N ILE A 253 28.48 4.75 -14.94
CA ILE A 253 28.04 5.46 -16.15
C ILE A 253 27.67 4.49 -17.29
N GLN A 254 28.40 3.39 -17.43
CA GLN A 254 28.17 2.38 -18.47
C GLN A 254 26.84 1.66 -18.23
N LYS A 255 26.55 1.34 -16.96
CA LYS A 255 25.26 0.80 -16.54
C LYS A 255 24.12 1.78 -16.83
N THR A 256 24.31 3.07 -16.60
CA THR A 256 23.30 4.10 -16.87
C THR A 256 23.03 4.28 -18.38
N ILE A 257 24.06 4.28 -19.24
CA ILE A 257 23.89 4.32 -20.72
C ILE A 257 23.16 3.06 -21.23
N TYR A 258 23.48 1.90 -20.65
CA TYR A 258 22.78 0.65 -20.97
C TYR A 258 21.29 0.77 -20.64
N CYS A 259 20.96 1.25 -19.44
CA CYS A 259 19.56 1.45 -19.02
C CYS A 259 18.82 2.44 -19.92
N LEU A 260 19.45 3.55 -20.34
CA LEU A 260 18.86 4.49 -21.30
C LEU A 260 18.49 3.78 -22.62
N SER A 261 19.44 3.03 -23.18
CA SER A 261 19.23 2.29 -24.44
C SER A 261 18.13 1.25 -24.30
N LEU A 262 18.07 0.57 -23.15
CA LEU A 262 17.07 -0.45 -22.87
C LEU A 262 15.67 0.17 -22.71
N VAL A 263 15.54 1.26 -21.94
CA VAL A 263 14.29 2.00 -21.77
C VAL A 263 13.78 2.49 -23.12
N GLN A 264 14.65 3.02 -23.98
CA GLN A 264 14.28 3.44 -25.33
C GLN A 264 13.81 2.26 -26.20
N LYS A 265 14.47 1.10 -26.12
CA LYS A 265 14.07 -0.12 -26.84
C LYS A 265 12.68 -0.60 -26.45
N TYR A 266 12.29 -0.43 -25.19
CA TYR A 266 11.00 -0.86 -24.64
C TYR A 266 10.01 0.29 -24.44
N ALA A 267 10.22 1.45 -25.08
CA ALA A 267 9.34 2.61 -24.99
C ALA A 267 7.88 2.25 -25.30
N TRP A 268 7.64 1.48 -26.35
CA TRP A 268 6.30 1.04 -26.75
C TRP A 268 5.55 0.30 -25.62
N VAL A 269 6.23 -0.54 -24.85
CA VAL A 269 5.63 -1.27 -23.71
C VAL A 269 5.23 -0.30 -22.61
N MET A 270 6.14 0.62 -22.26
CA MET A 270 5.89 1.60 -21.20
C MET A 270 4.70 2.48 -21.55
N PHE A 271 4.66 3.01 -22.77
CA PHE A 271 3.59 3.90 -23.19
C PHE A 271 2.26 3.18 -23.40
N GLU A 272 2.24 1.89 -23.76
CA GLU A 272 1.02 1.08 -23.72
C GLU A 272 0.48 0.94 -22.28
N VAL A 273 1.35 0.74 -21.28
CA VAL A 273 0.93 0.71 -19.86
C VAL A 273 0.38 2.07 -19.43
N VAL A 274 1.08 3.16 -19.74
CA VAL A 274 0.63 4.52 -19.42
C VAL A 274 -0.72 4.81 -20.07
N ALA A 275 -0.88 4.49 -21.36
CA ALA A 275 -2.11 4.69 -22.09
C ALA A 275 -3.26 3.89 -21.47
N LYS A 276 -3.01 2.65 -21.03
CA LYS A 276 -4.02 1.83 -20.36
C LYS A 276 -4.50 2.49 -19.06
N GLU A 277 -3.57 2.85 -18.18
CA GLU A 277 -3.92 3.50 -16.90
C GLU A 277 -4.65 4.83 -17.11
N LEU A 278 -4.25 5.59 -18.14
CA LEU A 278 -4.91 6.85 -18.51
C LEU A 278 -6.33 6.62 -19.03
N LEU A 279 -6.54 5.61 -19.89
CA LEU A 279 -7.87 5.22 -20.37
C LEU A 279 -8.78 4.71 -19.26
N ASP A 280 -8.23 3.98 -18.29
CA ASP A 280 -8.97 3.50 -17.12
C ASP A 280 -9.42 4.68 -16.23
N LEU A 281 -8.62 5.75 -16.12
CA LEU A 281 -9.02 7.00 -15.48
C LEU A 281 -10.08 7.76 -16.29
N CYS A 282 -9.95 7.81 -17.62
CA CYS A 282 -10.96 8.41 -18.49
C CYS A 282 -12.30 7.66 -18.41
N ALA A 283 -12.29 6.33 -18.25
CA ALA A 283 -13.50 5.53 -18.06
C ALA A 283 -14.22 5.85 -16.73
N LYS A 284 -13.51 6.43 -15.76
CA LYS A 284 -14.04 6.93 -14.47
C LYS A 284 -14.38 8.42 -14.51
N ASP A 285 -14.36 9.04 -15.69
CA ASP A 285 -14.59 10.48 -15.90
C ASP A 285 -13.66 11.39 -15.08
N ASP A 286 -12.41 10.98 -14.84
CA ASP A 286 -11.43 11.85 -14.18
C ASP A 286 -11.12 13.10 -15.05
N PRO A 287 -11.38 14.33 -14.56
CA PRO A 287 -11.24 15.55 -15.37
C PRO A 287 -9.83 15.79 -15.87
N ASN A 288 -8.81 15.43 -15.07
CA ASN A 288 -7.42 15.65 -15.43
C ASN A 288 -6.95 14.64 -16.47
N ALA A 289 -7.37 13.38 -16.38
CA ALA A 289 -7.12 12.37 -17.41
C ALA A 289 -7.78 12.75 -18.75
N LEU A 290 -9.02 13.25 -18.71
CA LEU A 290 -9.71 13.75 -19.92
C LEU A 290 -8.97 14.94 -20.54
N ASN A 291 -8.49 15.88 -19.74
CA ASN A 291 -7.67 17.00 -20.20
C ASN A 291 -6.32 16.53 -20.77
N PHE A 292 -5.71 15.53 -20.14
CA PHE A 292 -4.46 14.93 -20.58
C PHE A 292 -4.61 14.28 -21.96
N VAL A 293 -5.65 13.45 -22.17
CA VAL A 293 -5.97 12.87 -23.48
C VAL A 293 -6.36 13.96 -24.48
N GLY A 294 -7.15 14.95 -24.05
CA GLY A 294 -7.60 16.07 -24.86
C GLY A 294 -6.48 17.00 -25.34
N PHE A 295 -5.29 16.94 -24.73
CA PHE A 295 -4.10 17.64 -25.21
C PHE A 295 -3.69 17.16 -26.62
N TYR A 296 -3.87 15.88 -26.94
CA TYR A 296 -3.40 15.27 -28.18
C TYR A 296 -4.35 15.49 -29.36
N ASN A 297 -4.58 16.75 -29.69
CA ASN A 297 -5.61 17.20 -30.63
C ASN A 297 -5.06 17.79 -31.95
N GLY A 298 -3.74 17.73 -32.19
CA GLY A 298 -3.13 18.28 -33.40
C GLY A 298 -3.03 19.82 -33.43
N SER A 299 -3.48 20.52 -32.39
CA SER A 299 -3.42 21.99 -32.36
C SER A 299 -1.98 22.49 -32.18
N SER A 300 -1.73 23.75 -32.54
CA SER A 300 -0.47 24.40 -32.19
C SER A 300 -0.38 24.70 -30.69
N ILE A 301 0.85 24.75 -30.17
CA ILE A 301 1.20 25.20 -28.82
C ILE A 301 2.48 26.05 -28.90
N GLU A 302 2.52 27.17 -28.19
CA GLU A 302 3.72 27.98 -28.07
C GLU A 302 4.49 27.57 -26.80
N LEU A 303 5.74 27.15 -26.97
CA LEU A 303 6.66 26.81 -25.88
C LEU A 303 7.98 27.53 -26.12
N ASN A 304 8.46 28.28 -25.13
CA ASN A 304 9.73 29.02 -25.21
C ASN A 304 9.87 29.88 -26.49
N LYS A 305 8.80 30.59 -26.88
CA LYS A 305 8.71 31.43 -28.10
C LYS A 305 8.83 30.67 -29.42
N LYS A 306 8.66 29.34 -29.41
CA LYS A 306 8.59 28.49 -30.60
C LYS A 306 7.21 27.83 -30.66
N ILE A 307 6.66 27.74 -31.86
CA ILE A 307 5.37 27.08 -32.11
C ILE A 307 5.63 25.62 -32.48
N TYR A 308 5.01 24.71 -31.73
CA TYR A 308 5.04 23.28 -31.97
C TYR A 308 3.62 22.79 -32.29
N THR A 309 3.52 21.68 -33.01
CA THR A 309 2.25 20.99 -33.24
C THR A 309 2.11 19.88 -32.20
N LYS A 310 1.00 19.87 -31.46
CA LYS A 310 0.71 18.78 -30.52
C LYS A 310 0.49 17.48 -31.31
N PRO A 311 0.99 16.32 -30.85
CA PRO A 311 0.70 15.05 -31.50
C PRO A 311 -0.81 14.79 -31.52
N LEU A 312 -1.27 14.05 -32.52
CA LEU A 312 -2.66 13.64 -32.67
C LEU A 312 -2.77 12.15 -32.35
N ILE A 313 -3.84 11.76 -31.64
CA ILE A 313 -4.15 10.34 -31.45
C ILE A 313 -4.77 9.84 -32.76
N VAL A 314 -4.02 9.09 -33.55
CA VAL A 314 -4.46 8.61 -34.86
C VAL A 314 -4.39 7.10 -34.95
N ASP A 315 -5.34 6.51 -35.66
CA ASP A 315 -5.27 5.10 -36.03
C ASP A 315 -4.20 4.83 -37.11
N LYS A 316 -4.12 3.59 -37.59
CA LYS A 316 -3.16 3.19 -38.63
C LYS A 316 -3.46 3.80 -40.01
N ASN A 317 -4.70 4.25 -40.24
CA ASN A 317 -5.14 4.87 -41.49
C ASN A 317 -5.01 6.40 -41.48
N GLY A 318 -4.69 6.99 -40.32
CA GLY A 318 -4.57 8.43 -40.12
C GLY A 318 -5.84 9.09 -39.56
N ASP A 319 -6.86 8.32 -39.22
CA ASP A 319 -8.11 8.84 -38.68
C ASP A 319 -7.96 9.21 -37.20
N PRO A 320 -8.41 10.41 -36.78
CA PRO A 320 -8.21 10.88 -35.41
C PRO A 320 -9.19 10.27 -34.41
N TRP A 321 -8.68 9.89 -33.24
CA TRP A 321 -9.46 9.54 -32.06
C TRP A 321 -9.83 10.80 -31.29
N THR A 322 -11.06 11.27 -31.49
CA THR A 322 -11.59 12.40 -30.71
C THR A 322 -12.04 11.94 -29.32
N LEU A 323 -12.08 12.85 -28.35
CA LEU A 323 -12.52 12.53 -26.99
C LEU A 323 -13.92 11.85 -26.93
N PRO A 324 -14.93 12.26 -27.73
CA PRO A 324 -16.18 11.53 -27.85
C PRO A 324 -16.00 10.06 -28.31
N LEU A 325 -15.20 9.80 -29.35
CA LEU A 325 -14.95 8.43 -29.83
C LEU A 325 -14.22 7.59 -28.78
N ILE A 326 -13.30 8.20 -28.04
CA ILE A 326 -12.58 7.57 -26.93
C ILE A 326 -13.58 7.15 -25.85
N LYS A 327 -14.43 8.08 -25.38
CA LYS A 327 -15.46 7.78 -24.36
C LYS A 327 -16.42 6.70 -24.82
N GLU A 328 -16.88 6.76 -26.08
CA GLU A 328 -17.77 5.74 -26.66
C GLU A 328 -17.10 4.36 -26.66
N THR A 329 -15.81 4.29 -27.04
CA THR A 329 -15.05 3.02 -27.06
C THR A 329 -14.87 2.45 -25.66
N LEU A 330 -14.56 3.29 -24.67
CA LEU A 330 -14.44 2.88 -23.26
C LEU A 330 -15.77 2.37 -22.71
N HIS A 331 -16.87 3.08 -22.95
CA HIS A 331 -18.20 2.67 -22.54
C HIS A 331 -18.61 1.34 -23.18
N ASN A 332 -18.37 1.18 -24.48
CA ASN A 332 -18.67 -0.05 -25.22
C ASN A 332 -17.90 -1.26 -24.68
N LYS A 333 -16.63 -1.09 -24.32
CA LYS A 333 -15.82 -2.15 -23.70
C LYS A 333 -16.33 -2.47 -22.30
N ALA A 334 -16.51 -1.45 -21.45
CA ALA A 334 -16.94 -1.63 -20.06
C ALA A 334 -18.30 -2.33 -19.95
N SER A 335 -19.24 -1.99 -20.83
CA SER A 335 -20.55 -2.66 -20.90
C SER A 335 -20.42 -4.17 -21.19
N VAL A 336 -19.55 -4.54 -22.13
CA VAL A 336 -19.34 -5.96 -22.48
C VAL A 336 -18.59 -6.70 -21.38
N GLU A 337 -17.59 -6.07 -20.77
CA GLU A 337 -16.86 -6.64 -19.64
C GLU A 337 -17.76 -6.86 -18.43
N PHE A 338 -18.68 -5.93 -18.15
CA PHE A 338 -19.68 -6.08 -17.09
C PHE A 338 -20.59 -7.30 -17.33
N ASP A 339 -21.09 -7.47 -18.56
CA ASP A 339 -21.92 -8.63 -18.92
C ASP A 339 -21.14 -9.95 -18.75
N ILE A 340 -19.88 -9.98 -19.19
CA ILE A 340 -19.00 -11.15 -19.05
C ILE A 340 -18.71 -11.45 -17.58
N GLN A 341 -18.42 -10.43 -16.78
CA GLN A 341 -18.17 -10.59 -15.34
C GLN A 341 -19.40 -11.16 -14.62
N ASN A 342 -20.61 -10.69 -14.95
CA ASN A 342 -21.84 -11.23 -14.39
C ASN A 342 -22.04 -12.71 -14.75
N LEU A 343 -21.75 -13.11 -16.00
CA LEU A 343 -21.79 -14.51 -16.40
C LEU A 343 -20.73 -15.35 -15.66
N GLN A 344 -19.52 -14.81 -15.48
CA GLN A 344 -18.45 -15.49 -14.74
C GLN A 344 -18.82 -15.71 -13.27
N ILE A 345 -19.45 -14.72 -12.61
CA ILE A 345 -19.97 -14.86 -11.24
C ILE A 345 -21.01 -15.99 -11.18
N GLN A 346 -21.93 -16.07 -12.15
CA GLN A 346 -22.91 -17.15 -12.22
C GLN A 346 -22.26 -18.53 -12.43
N ILE A 347 -21.20 -18.60 -13.24
CA ILE A 347 -20.42 -19.83 -13.42
C ILE A 347 -19.79 -20.26 -12.10
N SER A 348 -19.14 -19.35 -11.37
CA SER A 348 -18.52 -19.65 -10.07
C SER A 348 -19.55 -20.14 -9.05
N ASN A 349 -20.71 -19.49 -8.96
CA ASN A 349 -21.79 -19.93 -8.06
C ASN A 349 -22.35 -21.31 -8.46
N THR A 350 -22.41 -21.61 -9.76
CA THR A 350 -22.84 -22.92 -10.28
C THR A 350 -21.81 -23.99 -9.95
N GLN A 351 -20.51 -23.69 -10.08
CA GLN A 351 -19.42 -24.60 -9.72
C GLN A 351 -19.43 -24.94 -8.22
N GLU A 352 -19.66 -23.96 -7.36
CA GLU A 352 -19.77 -24.19 -5.92
C GLU A 352 -20.96 -25.11 -5.59
N ARG A 353 -22.12 -24.90 -6.24
CA ARG A 353 -23.28 -25.78 -6.10
C ARG A 353 -23.00 -27.20 -6.59
N ILE A 354 -22.32 -27.36 -7.73
CA ILE A 354 -21.91 -28.67 -8.25
C ILE A 354 -21.06 -29.40 -7.21
N LEU A 355 -20.02 -28.75 -6.65
CA LEU A 355 -19.16 -29.35 -5.63
C LEU A 355 -19.96 -29.80 -4.40
N ASN A 356 -20.90 -28.99 -3.93
CA ASN A 356 -21.77 -29.33 -2.81
C ASN A 356 -22.66 -30.55 -3.11
N ILE A 357 -23.24 -30.63 -4.30
CA ILE A 357 -24.05 -31.79 -4.72
C ILE A 357 -23.18 -33.04 -4.88
N THR A 358 -22.00 -32.94 -5.49
CA THR A 358 -21.07 -34.08 -5.61
C THR A 358 -20.70 -34.64 -4.24
N SER A 359 -20.45 -33.77 -3.25
CA SER A 359 -20.18 -34.21 -1.88
C SER A 359 -21.39 -34.87 -1.21
N SER A 360 -22.60 -34.33 -1.46
CA SER A 360 -23.85 -34.87 -0.91
C SER A 360 -24.19 -36.23 -1.52
N LEU A 361 -23.97 -36.40 -2.84
CA LEU A 361 -24.11 -37.67 -3.54
C LEU A 361 -23.19 -38.73 -2.93
N ALA A 362 -21.91 -38.42 -2.72
CA ALA A 362 -20.97 -39.36 -2.11
C ALA A 362 -21.40 -39.78 -0.70
N GLN A 363 -21.96 -38.87 0.10
CA GLN A 363 -22.48 -39.18 1.43
C GLN A 363 -23.74 -40.06 1.37
N GLU A 364 -24.69 -39.75 0.48
CA GLU A 364 -25.91 -40.53 0.33
C GLU A 364 -25.64 -41.92 -0.26
N GLU A 365 -24.71 -42.05 -1.21
CA GLU A 365 -24.26 -43.35 -1.72
C GLU A 365 -23.64 -44.22 -0.63
N LEU A 366 -22.88 -43.61 0.29
CA LEU A 366 -22.30 -44.32 1.42
C LEU A 366 -23.38 -44.77 2.41
N LYS A 367 -24.35 -43.92 2.73
CA LYS A 367 -25.53 -44.30 3.54
C LYS A 367 -26.33 -45.42 2.88
N HIS A 368 -26.52 -45.35 1.57
CA HIS A 368 -27.23 -46.36 0.80
C HIS A 368 -26.54 -47.73 0.89
N LYS A 369 -25.21 -47.78 0.68
CA LYS A 369 -24.41 -49.00 0.86
C LYS A 369 -24.52 -49.57 2.27
N VAL A 370 -24.44 -48.72 3.30
CA VAL A 370 -24.60 -49.15 4.70
C VAL A 370 -25.99 -49.76 4.94
N ASN A 371 -27.05 -49.18 4.37
CA ASN A 371 -28.41 -49.69 4.53
C ASN A 371 -28.62 -51.01 3.78
N ILE A 372 -27.99 -51.21 2.61
CA ILE A 372 -27.98 -52.51 1.91
C ILE A 372 -27.33 -53.59 2.80
N VAL A 373 -26.17 -53.31 3.40
CA VAL A 373 -25.50 -54.26 4.31
C VAL A 373 -26.37 -54.62 5.51
N LYS A 374 -27.15 -53.67 6.06
CA LYS A 374 -28.13 -53.97 7.12
C LYS A 374 -29.22 -54.92 6.64
N VAL A 375 -29.72 -54.75 5.41
CA VAL A 375 -30.74 -55.64 4.83
C VAL A 375 -30.18 -57.05 4.65
N GLU A 376 -28.94 -57.18 4.16
CA GLU A 376 -28.24 -58.47 4.01
C GLU A 376 -28.05 -59.15 5.37
N SER A 377 -27.56 -58.43 6.39
CA SER A 377 -27.42 -58.97 7.74
C SER A 377 -28.75 -59.45 8.35
N CYS A 378 -29.85 -58.74 8.09
CA CYS A 378 -31.18 -59.19 8.49
C CYS A 378 -31.59 -60.47 7.75
N ASN A 379 -31.25 -60.61 6.46
CA ASN A 379 -31.51 -61.84 5.70
C ASN A 379 -30.78 -63.04 6.29
N ASP A 380 -29.47 -62.92 6.54
CA ASP A 380 -28.65 -64.00 7.09
C ASP A 380 -29.16 -64.47 8.46
N THR A 381 -29.55 -63.49 9.29
CA THR A 381 -30.09 -63.77 10.62
C THR A 381 -31.48 -64.42 10.52
N LEU A 382 -32.33 -63.97 9.60
CA LEU A 382 -33.64 -64.59 9.35
C LEU A 382 -33.49 -66.02 8.83
N GLU A 383 -32.56 -66.28 7.93
CA GLU A 383 -32.29 -67.63 7.42
C GLU A 383 -31.82 -68.56 8.55
N THR A 384 -30.88 -68.09 9.37
CA THR A 384 -30.37 -68.84 10.53
C THR A 384 -31.49 -69.16 11.52
N LYS A 385 -32.30 -68.17 11.91
CA LYS A 385 -33.41 -68.35 12.86
C LYS A 385 -34.54 -69.21 12.29
N ASN A 386 -34.86 -69.08 11.00
CA ASN A 386 -35.83 -69.95 10.35
C ASN A 386 -35.37 -71.41 10.31
N ARG A 387 -34.08 -71.66 10.11
CA ARG A 387 -33.50 -73.01 10.18
C ARG A 387 -33.58 -73.57 11.59
N GLU A 388 -33.27 -72.76 12.60
CA GLU A 388 -33.40 -73.13 14.02
C GLU A 388 -34.85 -73.44 14.40
N LEU A 389 -35.81 -72.63 13.93
CA LEU A 389 -37.23 -72.84 14.15
C LEU A 389 -37.71 -74.18 13.59
N ARG A 390 -37.30 -74.52 12.36
CA ARG A 390 -37.61 -75.83 11.75
C ARG A 390 -37.10 -76.98 12.61
N ILE A 391 -35.85 -76.91 13.09
CA ILE A 391 -35.25 -77.93 13.96
C ILE A 391 -36.03 -78.08 15.28
N LEU A 392 -36.46 -76.96 15.90
CA LEU A 392 -37.22 -76.99 17.15
C LEU A 392 -38.62 -77.57 16.97
N VAL A 393 -39.28 -77.27 15.85
CA VAL A 393 -40.59 -77.83 15.48
C VAL A 393 -40.48 -79.33 15.21
N ASP A 394 -39.50 -79.76 14.42
CA ASP A 394 -39.28 -81.19 14.08
C ASP A 394 -38.97 -82.04 15.32
N LYS A 395 -38.27 -81.47 16.30
CA LYS A 395 -37.91 -82.13 17.57
C LYS A 395 -38.99 -82.07 18.66
N GLN A 396 -40.19 -81.51 18.37
CA GLN A 396 -41.30 -81.33 19.33
C GLN A 396 -40.87 -80.67 20.66
N VAL A 397 -40.00 -79.67 20.58
CA VAL A 397 -39.50 -78.95 21.77
C VAL A 397 -40.64 -78.11 22.38
N ALA A 398 -40.55 -77.82 23.70
CA ALA A 398 -41.55 -77.05 24.43
C ALA A 398 -41.99 -75.76 23.71
N LYS A 399 -43.32 -75.56 23.62
CA LYS A 399 -43.98 -74.46 22.90
C LYS A 399 -43.44 -73.07 23.24
N SER A 400 -43.07 -72.84 24.50
CA SER A 400 -42.49 -71.57 24.96
C SER A 400 -41.19 -71.18 24.24
N LYS A 401 -40.37 -72.16 23.82
CA LYS A 401 -39.14 -71.89 23.05
C LYS A 401 -39.44 -71.56 21.58
N ILE A 402 -40.50 -72.12 21.03
CA ILE A 402 -40.97 -71.85 19.66
C ILE A 402 -41.54 -70.43 19.58
N ASP A 403 -42.35 -70.05 20.59
CA ASP A 403 -42.97 -68.72 20.65
C ASP A 403 -41.90 -67.62 20.81
N ALA A 404 -40.89 -67.81 21.67
CA ALA A 404 -39.78 -66.86 21.85
C ALA A 404 -38.97 -66.66 20.56
N LEU A 405 -38.61 -67.74 19.85
CA LEU A 405 -37.88 -67.63 18.58
C LEU A 405 -38.73 -66.97 17.48
N SER A 406 -40.04 -67.22 17.47
CA SER A 406 -40.98 -66.58 16.55
C SER A 406 -41.07 -65.08 16.77
N GLU A 407 -41.03 -64.63 18.03
CA GLU A 407 -41.00 -63.20 18.38
C GLU A 407 -39.69 -62.53 17.94
N GLU A 408 -38.56 -63.21 18.08
CA GLU A 408 -37.27 -62.75 17.56
C GLU A 408 -37.25 -62.65 16.02
N ILE A 409 -37.86 -63.61 15.32
CA ILE A 409 -38.04 -63.58 13.86
C ILE A 409 -38.89 -62.36 13.47
N ASN A 410 -40.04 -62.15 14.11
CA ASN A 410 -40.90 -60.99 13.85
C ASN A 410 -40.18 -59.66 14.09
N THR A 411 -39.41 -59.57 15.18
CA THR A 411 -38.57 -58.39 15.47
C THR A 411 -37.57 -58.14 14.35
N ASN A 412 -36.98 -59.19 13.79
CA ASN A 412 -36.02 -59.07 12.70
C ASN A 412 -36.68 -58.72 11.36
N ILE A 413 -37.90 -59.23 11.09
CA ILE A 413 -38.72 -58.81 9.94
C ILE A 413 -39.00 -57.31 10.00
N LEU A 414 -39.37 -56.78 11.17
CA LEU A 414 -39.60 -55.34 11.36
C LEU A 414 -38.32 -54.53 11.12
N LYS A 415 -37.16 -55.00 11.62
CA LYS A 415 -35.86 -54.37 11.36
C LYS A 415 -35.52 -54.35 9.87
N LYS A 416 -35.73 -55.47 9.17
CA LYS A 416 -35.54 -55.58 7.72
C LYS A 416 -36.45 -54.63 6.95
N SER A 417 -37.73 -54.58 7.30
CA SER A 417 -38.71 -53.67 6.67
C SER A 417 -38.30 -52.21 6.83
N LYS A 418 -37.85 -51.81 8.02
CA LYS A 418 -37.31 -50.46 8.26
C LYS A 418 -36.08 -50.18 7.39
N ALA A 419 -35.12 -51.11 7.34
CA ALA A 419 -33.91 -50.96 6.53
C ALA A 419 -34.23 -50.85 5.03
N LEU A 420 -35.19 -51.62 4.52
CA LEU A 420 -35.66 -51.50 3.14
C LEU A 420 -36.31 -50.13 2.85
N GLY A 421 -37.09 -49.59 3.79
CA GLY A 421 -37.60 -48.22 3.68
C GLY A 421 -36.49 -47.17 3.66
N GLU A 422 -35.42 -47.35 4.45
CA GLU A 422 -34.23 -46.49 4.41
C GLU A 422 -33.47 -46.60 3.07
N VAL A 423 -33.39 -47.79 2.47
CA VAL A 423 -32.83 -48.01 1.12
C VAL A 423 -33.64 -47.27 0.05
N GLU A 424 -34.97 -47.38 0.08
CA GLU A 424 -35.83 -46.70 -0.89
C GLU A 424 -35.73 -45.17 -0.78
N ASN A 425 -35.72 -44.65 0.45
CA ASN A 425 -35.60 -43.22 0.69
C ASN A 425 -34.24 -42.66 0.26
N THR A 426 -33.14 -43.38 0.57
CA THR A 426 -31.80 -42.96 0.12
C THR A 426 -31.69 -43.03 -1.40
N GLN A 427 -32.26 -44.05 -2.05
CA GLN A 427 -32.29 -44.12 -3.52
C GLN A 427 -33.05 -42.95 -4.15
N LYS A 428 -34.21 -42.57 -3.59
CA LYS A 428 -34.98 -41.40 -4.07
C LYS A 428 -34.18 -40.11 -3.95
N HIS A 429 -33.47 -39.90 -2.84
CA HIS A 429 -32.60 -38.73 -2.67
C HIS A 429 -31.41 -38.74 -3.64
N ILE A 430 -30.76 -39.88 -3.85
CA ILE A 430 -29.68 -40.01 -4.84
C ILE A 430 -30.19 -39.63 -6.24
N ASN A 431 -31.36 -40.11 -6.64
CA ASN A 431 -31.93 -39.80 -7.95
C ASN A 431 -32.23 -38.30 -8.08
N ALA A 432 -32.84 -37.67 -7.07
CA ALA A 432 -33.11 -36.23 -7.06
C ALA A 432 -31.82 -35.39 -7.15
N LEU A 433 -30.79 -35.77 -6.38
CA LEU A 433 -29.48 -35.11 -6.43
C LEU A 433 -28.80 -35.28 -7.78
N ASN A 434 -28.91 -36.45 -8.42
CA ASN A 434 -28.36 -36.68 -9.76
C ASN A 434 -29.07 -35.85 -10.83
N GLU A 435 -30.40 -35.73 -10.77
CA GLU A 435 -31.17 -34.85 -11.67
C GLU A 435 -30.74 -33.39 -11.53
N GLU A 436 -30.58 -32.90 -10.30
CA GLU A 436 -30.09 -31.55 -10.04
C GLU A 436 -28.65 -31.36 -10.53
N HIS A 437 -27.77 -32.34 -10.30
CA HIS A 437 -26.38 -32.32 -10.77
C HIS A 437 -26.29 -32.18 -12.30
N ILE A 438 -27.07 -32.98 -13.05
CA ILE A 438 -27.12 -32.91 -14.52
C ILE A 438 -27.64 -31.55 -15.00
N ALA A 439 -28.66 -30.99 -14.32
CA ALA A 439 -29.19 -29.68 -14.63
C ALA A 439 -28.17 -28.56 -14.41
N LEU A 440 -27.38 -28.63 -13.32
CA LEU A 440 -26.31 -27.66 -13.05
C LEU A 440 -25.15 -27.76 -14.05
N LEU A 441 -24.74 -28.97 -14.43
CA LEU A 441 -23.72 -29.16 -15.47
C LEU A 441 -24.17 -28.56 -16.80
N SER A 442 -25.41 -28.81 -17.19
CA SER A 442 -26.01 -28.24 -18.41
C SER A 442 -26.09 -26.71 -18.35
N LEU A 443 -26.41 -26.14 -17.18
CA LEU A 443 -26.39 -24.70 -16.94
C LEU A 443 -24.97 -24.12 -17.07
N GLN A 444 -23.97 -24.79 -16.50
CA GLN A 444 -22.58 -24.38 -16.57
C GLN A 444 -22.09 -24.31 -18.02
N GLU A 445 -22.34 -25.35 -18.82
CA GLU A 445 -21.99 -25.39 -20.24
C GLU A 445 -22.67 -24.26 -21.03
N ARG A 446 -23.96 -24.01 -20.75
CA ARG A 446 -24.71 -22.92 -21.37
C ARG A 446 -24.11 -21.55 -21.03
N LEU A 447 -23.76 -21.30 -19.77
CA LEU A 447 -23.14 -20.04 -19.33
C LEU A 447 -21.76 -19.85 -19.98
N GLN A 448 -20.94 -20.89 -20.04
CA GLN A 448 -19.64 -20.85 -20.73
C GLN A 448 -19.79 -20.59 -22.24
N GLY A 449 -20.83 -21.16 -22.87
CA GLY A 449 -21.21 -20.87 -24.25
C GLY A 449 -21.63 -19.40 -24.44
N GLN A 450 -22.37 -18.83 -23.49
CA GLN A 450 -22.76 -17.41 -23.51
C GLN A 450 -21.56 -16.47 -23.37
N VAL A 451 -20.59 -16.77 -22.51
CA VAL A 451 -19.34 -16.01 -22.40
C VAL A 451 -18.57 -16.03 -23.72
N SER A 452 -18.39 -17.22 -24.30
CA SER A 452 -17.69 -17.39 -25.58
C SER A 452 -18.40 -16.65 -26.72
N TYR A 453 -19.73 -16.71 -26.76
CA TYR A 453 -20.54 -15.97 -27.72
C TYR A 453 -20.43 -14.45 -27.53
N ALA A 454 -20.48 -13.96 -26.29
CA ALA A 454 -20.35 -12.53 -25.99
C ALA A 454 -18.99 -11.98 -26.44
N LEU A 455 -17.90 -12.71 -26.17
CA LEU A 455 -16.55 -12.38 -26.66
C LEU A 455 -16.47 -12.37 -28.18
N LYS A 456 -17.03 -13.38 -28.85
CA LYS A 456 -17.01 -13.47 -30.32
C LYS A 456 -17.85 -12.38 -30.98
N LYS A 457 -19.06 -12.12 -30.46
CA LYS A 457 -19.99 -11.10 -30.96
C LYS A 457 -19.42 -9.68 -30.82
N ASN A 458 -18.67 -9.42 -29.75
CA ASN A 458 -18.14 -8.10 -29.45
C ASN A 458 -16.63 -7.96 -29.75
N LYS A 459 -16.04 -8.90 -30.52
CA LYS A 459 -14.61 -8.88 -30.87
C LYS A 459 -14.16 -7.53 -31.43
N ASP A 460 -14.98 -6.90 -32.27
CA ASP A 460 -14.66 -5.61 -32.87
C ASP A 460 -14.58 -4.47 -31.85
N LYS A 461 -15.35 -4.53 -30.76
CA LYS A 461 -15.28 -3.53 -29.67
C LYS A 461 -13.95 -3.64 -28.91
N PHE A 462 -13.51 -4.86 -28.60
CA PHE A 462 -12.20 -5.09 -27.99
C PHE A 462 -11.06 -4.69 -28.93
N LEU A 463 -11.17 -5.03 -30.23
CA LEU A 463 -10.19 -4.61 -31.22
C LEU A 463 -10.11 -3.09 -31.34
N ARG A 464 -11.24 -2.37 -31.33
CA ARG A 464 -11.26 -0.90 -31.32
C ARG A 464 -10.55 -0.33 -30.09
N TYR A 465 -10.77 -0.93 -28.91
CA TYR A 465 -10.05 -0.54 -27.70
C TYR A 465 -8.53 -0.77 -27.84
N ASP A 466 -8.11 -1.93 -28.34
CA ASP A 466 -6.67 -2.24 -28.52
C ASP A 466 -6.00 -1.29 -29.53
N LEU A 467 -6.73 -0.91 -30.59
CA LEU A 467 -6.26 0.08 -31.56
C LEU A 467 -6.14 1.47 -30.94
N LEU A 468 -7.14 1.89 -30.16
CA LEU A 468 -7.09 3.14 -29.39
C LEU A 468 -5.91 3.14 -28.40
N LEU A 469 -5.72 2.06 -27.65
CA LEU A 469 -4.64 1.91 -26.68
C LEU A 469 -3.27 2.16 -27.33
N ARG A 470 -3.03 1.52 -28.48
CA ARG A 470 -1.80 1.68 -29.27
C ARG A 470 -1.66 3.09 -29.85
N ALA A 471 -2.76 3.65 -30.38
CA ALA A 471 -2.77 5.00 -30.92
C ALA A 471 -2.42 6.05 -29.85
N LEU A 472 -3.00 5.91 -28.66
CA LEU A 472 -2.73 6.78 -27.52
C LEU A 472 -1.30 6.62 -27.02
N ALA A 473 -0.81 5.38 -26.88
CA ALA A 473 0.57 5.10 -26.50
C ALA A 473 1.57 5.81 -27.43
N ASN A 474 1.36 5.68 -28.74
CA ASN A 474 2.19 6.35 -29.75
C ASN A 474 2.11 7.87 -29.66
N ALA A 475 0.91 8.44 -29.44
CA ALA A 475 0.75 9.88 -29.29
C ALA A 475 1.48 10.40 -28.04
N ILE A 476 1.40 9.67 -26.93
CA ILE A 476 2.10 10.01 -25.68
C ILE A 476 3.61 9.95 -25.90
N GLU A 477 4.13 8.90 -26.52
CA GLU A 477 5.56 8.78 -26.83
C GLU A 477 6.05 9.96 -27.67
N ASN A 478 5.30 10.34 -28.72
CA ASN A 478 5.69 11.40 -29.64
C ASN A 478 5.67 12.80 -29.02
N ALA A 479 4.96 12.99 -27.90
CA ALA A 479 4.98 14.26 -27.17
C ALA A 479 6.31 14.55 -26.47
N LYS A 480 7.24 13.59 -26.39
CA LYS A 480 8.61 13.83 -25.90
C LYS A 480 9.33 14.93 -26.67
N ASN A 481 9.00 15.14 -27.94
CA ASN A 481 9.59 16.19 -28.79
C ASN A 481 9.17 17.61 -28.38
N LEU A 482 8.19 17.75 -27.48
CA LEU A 482 7.69 19.04 -26.98
C LEU A 482 8.44 19.51 -25.72
N VAL A 483 9.32 18.68 -25.15
CA VAL A 483 9.97 18.91 -23.86
C VAL A 483 11.45 19.15 -24.00
#